data_AF-A0A348SBW2-F1
#
_entry.id   AF-A0A348SBW2-F1
#
_cell.length_a   1.000
_cell.length_b   1.000
_cell.length_c   1.000
_cell.angle_alpha   90.00
_cell.angle_beta   90.00
_cell.angle_gamma   90.00
#
_symmetry.space_group_name_H-M   'P 1'
#
loop_
_entity.id
_entity.type
_entity.pdbx_description
1 polymer ?
#
loop_
_entity_poly.entity_id
_entity_poly.type
_entity_poly.pdbx_seq_one_letter_code
_entity_poly.pdbx_strand_id
1 'polypeptide(L)'
;DAGHWAAAAAGATAGYADGEDPDLAKVLREAYYVEDELGVRPRWPGGNRSEERLQNVATLLRVGAAMGLHSAAAPALAPLLVNGLPLSRLVARDPIDSSPPLRHRSDRAAFDQIDVLLFRRGKSLLMCEVQLGPLPLGALLLGRHAKVATDQEVVRLLVTDRALLRLAEARIQRDERLAAAWEEGNWHLLATDQLARL
;
A
#
# COMPACT_ATOMS: atom_id res chain seq x y z
N ASP A 1 19.38 1.81 -1.83
CA ASP A 1 20.03 1.52 -0.54
C ASP A 1 20.16 2.75 0.38
N ALA A 2 19.10 3.56 0.49
CA ALA A 2 18.98 4.70 1.42
C ALA A 2 17.68 4.64 2.27
N GLY A 3 16.80 3.66 1.99
CA GLY A 3 15.53 3.47 2.70
C GLY A 3 15.63 2.70 4.02
N HIS A 4 16.76 2.02 4.26
CA HIS A 4 16.98 1.18 5.45
C HIS A 4 17.11 2.00 6.73
N TRP A 5 17.94 3.05 6.67
CA TRP A 5 18.05 4.02 7.76
C TRP A 5 16.79 4.87 7.88
N ALA A 6 16.06 5.12 6.78
CA ALA A 6 14.81 5.87 6.82
C ALA A 6 13.68 5.13 7.53
N ALA A 7 13.68 3.79 7.61
CA ALA A 7 12.62 3.05 8.31
C ALA A 7 12.81 2.98 9.81
N ALA A 8 14.04 2.67 10.25
CA ALA A 8 14.43 2.78 11.65
C ALA A 8 14.41 4.23 12.13
N ALA A 9 14.83 5.19 11.29
CA ALA A 9 14.73 6.61 11.59
C ALA A 9 13.28 7.12 11.54
N ALA A 10 12.41 6.71 10.61
CA ALA A 10 11.00 7.11 10.65
C ALA A 10 10.27 6.53 11.86
N GLY A 11 10.60 5.30 12.27
CA GLY A 11 10.13 4.73 13.52
C GLY A 11 10.66 5.48 14.75
N ALA A 12 11.93 5.91 14.74
CA ALA A 12 12.54 6.69 15.81
C ALA A 12 12.01 8.14 15.85
N THR A 13 11.83 8.81 14.72
CA THR A 13 11.31 10.18 14.60
C THR A 13 9.81 10.23 14.89
N ALA A 14 9.03 9.22 14.48
CA ALA A 14 7.63 9.08 14.90
C ALA A 14 7.54 8.76 16.40
N GLY A 15 8.41 7.87 16.90
CA GLY A 15 8.50 7.55 18.34
C GLY A 15 8.97 8.71 19.23
N TYR A 16 9.66 9.71 18.67
CA TYR A 16 10.13 10.89 19.42
C TYR A 16 9.21 12.11 19.31
N ALA A 17 8.33 12.17 18.29
CA ALA A 17 7.34 13.23 18.16
C ALA A 17 6.08 12.97 19.02
N ASP A 18 5.78 11.70 19.31
CA ASP A 18 4.57 11.25 20.01
C ASP A 18 4.82 10.89 21.49
N GLY A 19 5.73 11.61 22.16
CA GLY A 19 6.28 11.30 23.49
C GLY A 19 5.31 11.19 24.68
N GLU A 20 4.00 11.07 24.46
CA GLU A 20 2.97 11.01 25.50
C GLU A 20 2.03 9.80 25.43
N ASP A 21 2.05 8.95 24.39
CA ASP A 21 1.20 7.74 24.30
C ASP A 21 2.01 6.42 24.43
N PRO A 22 2.04 5.82 25.64
CA PRO A 22 2.72 4.54 25.87
C PRO A 22 2.20 3.38 25.01
N ASP A 23 0.91 3.39 24.66
CA ASP A 23 0.31 2.32 23.86
C ASP A 23 0.77 2.41 22.40
N LEU A 24 0.86 3.63 21.85
CA LEU A 24 1.40 3.83 20.51
C LEU A 24 2.89 3.47 20.43
N ALA A 25 3.67 3.85 21.45
CA ALA A 25 5.09 3.48 21.54
C ALA A 25 5.29 1.95 21.56
N LYS A 26 4.44 1.23 22.30
CA LYS A 26 4.43 -0.24 22.32
C LYS A 26 4.08 -0.82 20.94
N VAL A 27 3.02 -0.34 20.31
CA VAL A 27 2.60 -0.82 18.98
C VAL A 27 3.66 -0.54 17.91
N LEU A 28 4.31 0.63 17.96
CA LEU A 28 5.45 0.96 17.09
C LEU A 28 6.60 -0.04 17.27
N ARG A 29 6.94 -0.34 18.53
CA ARG A 29 8.00 -1.30 18.85
C ARG A 29 7.66 -2.69 18.32
N GLU A 30 6.46 -3.19 18.59
CA GLU A 30 5.99 -4.49 18.09
C GLU A 30 5.98 -4.55 16.56
N ALA A 31 5.61 -3.45 15.89
CA ALA A 31 5.55 -3.38 14.44
C ALA A 31 6.93 -3.45 13.78
N TYR A 32 7.90 -2.67 14.26
CA TYR A 32 9.21 -2.53 13.60
C TYR A 32 10.31 -3.41 14.18
N TYR A 33 10.14 -3.97 15.38
CA TYR A 33 11.15 -4.78 16.04
C TYR A 33 10.63 -6.16 16.39
N VAL A 34 11.58 -7.10 16.48
CA VAL A 34 11.39 -8.43 17.07
C VAL A 34 12.21 -8.46 18.34
N GLU A 35 11.58 -8.85 19.43
CA GLU A 35 12.22 -9.05 20.72
C GLU A 35 12.23 -10.55 21.01
N ASP A 36 13.41 -11.13 21.12
CA ASP A 36 13.64 -12.55 21.41
C ASP A 36 14.76 -12.71 22.46
N GLU A 37 15.14 -13.95 22.79
CA GLU A 37 16.17 -14.24 23.80
C GLU A 37 17.53 -13.62 23.47
N LEU A 38 17.79 -13.27 22.20
CA LEU A 38 19.02 -12.65 21.73
C LEU A 38 18.95 -11.10 21.79
N GLY A 39 17.83 -10.55 22.26
CA GLY A 39 17.59 -9.12 22.43
C GLY A 39 16.63 -8.54 21.39
N VAL A 40 16.77 -7.23 21.16
CA VAL A 40 15.88 -6.46 20.28
C VAL A 40 16.57 -6.25 18.95
N ARG A 41 15.92 -6.67 17.87
CA ARG A 41 16.42 -6.50 16.50
C ARG A 41 15.35 -5.94 15.57
N PRO A 42 15.73 -5.17 14.53
CA PRO A 42 14.77 -4.76 13.50
C PRO A 42 14.08 -5.97 12.87
N ARG A 43 12.77 -5.87 12.66
CA ARG A 43 11.97 -6.94 12.06
C ARG A 43 12.40 -7.28 10.64
N TRP A 44 12.87 -6.28 9.89
CA TRP A 44 13.35 -6.43 8.52
C TRP A 44 14.82 -6.02 8.43
N PRO A 45 15.77 -6.94 8.71
CA PRO A 45 17.18 -6.66 8.59
C PRO A 45 17.59 -6.64 7.11
N GLY A 46 17.84 -5.44 6.54
CA GLY A 46 18.58 -5.27 5.27
C GLY A 46 18.05 -5.99 4.02
N GLY A 47 16.76 -6.35 3.97
CA GLY A 47 16.16 -7.05 2.83
C GLY A 47 15.72 -6.12 1.68
N ASN A 48 15.67 -6.65 0.46
CA ASN A 48 15.22 -5.92 -0.73
C ASN A 48 13.68 -5.75 -0.75
N ARG A 49 13.15 -4.87 0.12
CA ARG A 49 11.70 -4.58 0.22
C ARG A 49 11.12 -4.08 -1.11
N SER A 50 11.95 -3.52 -1.99
CA SER A 50 11.54 -3.13 -3.34
C SER A 50 11.18 -4.36 -4.18
N GLU A 51 11.96 -5.43 -4.13
CA GLU A 51 11.66 -6.68 -4.84
C GLU A 51 10.44 -7.39 -4.25
N GLU A 52 10.34 -7.47 -2.93
CA GLU A 52 9.17 -8.04 -2.26
C GLU A 52 7.89 -7.25 -2.59
N ARG A 53 7.99 -5.92 -2.68
CA ARG A 53 6.89 -5.06 -3.11
C ARG A 53 6.49 -5.37 -4.55
N LEU A 54 7.46 -5.52 -5.46
CA LEU A 54 7.18 -5.88 -6.86
C LEU A 54 6.53 -7.26 -6.96
N GLN A 55 6.94 -8.21 -6.13
CA GLN A 55 6.33 -9.53 -6.08
C GLN A 55 4.86 -9.46 -5.62
N ASN A 56 4.54 -8.66 -4.61
CA ASN A 56 3.16 -8.43 -4.18
C ASN A 56 2.31 -7.71 -5.26
N VAL A 57 2.88 -6.72 -5.95
CA VAL A 57 2.24 -6.07 -7.11
C VAL A 57 1.94 -7.09 -8.21
N ALA A 58 2.90 -7.95 -8.54
CA ALA A 58 2.71 -9.02 -9.53
C ALA A 58 1.62 -10.02 -9.10
N THR A 59 1.52 -10.34 -7.81
CA THR A 59 0.46 -11.20 -7.27
C THR A 59 -0.92 -10.56 -7.43
N LEU A 60 -1.08 -9.28 -7.06
CA LEU A 60 -2.33 -8.55 -7.24
C LEU A 60 -2.81 -8.54 -8.70
N LEU A 61 -1.90 -8.29 -9.66
CA LEU A 61 -2.22 -8.32 -11.08
C LEU A 61 -2.72 -9.70 -11.53
N ARG A 62 -2.06 -10.77 -11.08
CA ARG A 62 -2.45 -12.15 -11.40
C ARG A 62 -3.78 -12.53 -10.79
N VAL A 63 -4.00 -12.22 -9.51
CA VAL A 63 -5.27 -12.48 -8.82
C VAL A 63 -6.41 -11.72 -9.49
N GLY A 64 -6.21 -10.43 -9.80
CA GLY A 64 -7.21 -9.63 -10.52
C GLY A 64 -7.58 -10.22 -11.88
N ALA A 65 -6.57 -10.64 -12.66
CA ALA A 65 -6.80 -11.31 -13.94
C ALA A 65 -7.54 -12.65 -13.78
N ALA A 66 -7.19 -13.46 -12.78
CA ALA A 66 -7.86 -14.72 -12.46
C ALA A 66 -9.33 -14.52 -12.05
N MET A 67 -9.65 -13.38 -11.42
CA MET A 67 -11.01 -12.96 -11.10
C MET A 67 -11.78 -12.36 -12.30
N GLY A 68 -11.17 -12.30 -13.49
CA GLY A 68 -11.76 -11.71 -14.68
C GLY A 68 -11.86 -10.19 -14.64
N LEU A 69 -11.05 -9.52 -13.81
CA LEU A 69 -10.95 -8.07 -13.77
C LEU A 69 -9.93 -7.57 -14.80
N HIS A 70 -10.18 -6.39 -15.33
CA HIS A 70 -9.14 -5.64 -16.00
C HIS A 70 -8.15 -5.13 -14.95
N SER A 71 -6.89 -5.02 -15.33
CA SER A 71 -5.84 -4.58 -14.42
C SER A 71 -4.90 -3.60 -15.10
N ALA A 72 -4.38 -2.65 -14.35
CA ALA A 72 -3.29 -1.77 -14.73
C ALA A 72 -2.29 -1.66 -13.58
N ALA A 73 -1.03 -1.38 -13.91
CA ALA A 73 0.01 -1.06 -12.94
C ALA A 73 0.45 0.40 -13.13
N ALA A 74 0.93 1.04 -12.08
CA ALA A 74 1.55 2.36 -12.17
C ALA A 74 2.60 2.40 -13.30
N PRO A 75 2.67 3.45 -14.14
CA PRO A 75 3.62 3.53 -15.25
C PRO A 75 5.08 3.38 -14.82
N ALA A 76 5.44 3.86 -13.62
CA ALA A 76 6.78 3.69 -13.06
C ALA A 76 7.13 2.23 -12.72
N LEU A 77 6.12 1.39 -12.46
CA LEU A 77 6.30 -0.04 -12.16
C LEU A 77 6.23 -0.92 -13.41
N ALA A 78 5.53 -0.46 -14.45
CA ALA A 78 5.34 -1.19 -15.70
C ALA A 78 6.60 -1.81 -16.34
N PRO A 79 7.79 -1.14 -16.36
CA PRO A 79 9.00 -1.72 -16.93
C PRO A 79 9.78 -2.63 -15.97
N LEU A 80 9.45 -2.63 -14.67
CA LEU A 80 10.19 -3.38 -13.67
C LEU A 80 9.92 -4.88 -13.80
N LEU A 81 10.96 -5.69 -13.58
CA LEU A 81 10.93 -7.13 -13.80
C LEU A 81 10.53 -7.88 -12.54
N VAL A 82 9.67 -8.88 -12.70
CA VAL A 82 9.38 -9.92 -11.70
C VAL A 82 9.51 -11.26 -12.40
N ASN A 83 10.37 -12.14 -11.89
CA ASN A 83 10.68 -13.44 -12.50
C ASN A 83 11.06 -13.33 -13.99
N GLY A 84 11.84 -12.30 -14.34
CA GLY A 84 12.32 -12.06 -15.70
C GLY A 84 11.29 -11.45 -16.67
N LEU A 85 10.06 -11.17 -16.22
CA LEU A 85 9.02 -10.55 -17.05
C LEU A 85 8.67 -9.14 -16.54
N PRO A 86 8.51 -8.15 -17.42
CA PRO A 86 8.07 -6.82 -16.98
C PRO A 86 6.62 -6.87 -16.49
N LEU A 87 6.31 -6.13 -15.43
CA LEU A 87 4.95 -6.08 -14.84
C LEU A 87 3.86 -5.74 -15.86
N SER A 88 4.18 -4.91 -16.86
CA SER A 88 3.30 -4.59 -17.99
C SER A 88 2.84 -5.79 -18.84
N ARG A 89 3.45 -6.97 -18.68
CA ARG A 89 3.01 -8.23 -19.32
C ARG A 89 2.04 -9.03 -18.47
N LEU A 90 1.92 -8.71 -17.19
CA LEU A 90 0.99 -9.37 -16.27
C LEU A 90 -0.38 -8.70 -16.24
N VAL A 91 -0.54 -7.54 -16.90
CA VAL A 91 -1.78 -6.77 -16.88
C VAL A 91 -2.81 -7.34 -17.87
N ALA A 92 -4.03 -7.59 -17.39
CA ALA A 92 -5.21 -7.85 -18.21
C ALA A 92 -5.84 -6.53 -18.67
N ARG A 93 -5.47 -6.01 -19.85
CA ARG A 93 -5.99 -4.72 -20.34
C ARG A 93 -7.45 -4.83 -20.77
N ASP A 94 -8.22 -3.77 -20.56
CA ASP A 94 -9.49 -3.56 -21.27
C ASP A 94 -9.16 -3.18 -22.73
N PRO A 95 -9.69 -3.92 -23.74
CA PRO A 95 -9.40 -3.67 -25.15
C PRO A 95 -10.05 -2.38 -25.69
N ILE A 96 -11.04 -1.82 -25.00
CA ILE A 96 -11.77 -0.62 -25.40
C ILE A 96 -11.16 0.63 -24.76
N ASP A 97 -10.87 0.58 -23.46
CA ASP A 97 -10.19 1.68 -22.75
C ASP A 97 -9.35 1.17 -21.58
N SER A 98 -8.04 1.32 -21.69
CA SER A 98 -7.10 0.88 -20.66
C SER A 98 -7.18 1.64 -19.32
N SER A 99 -7.92 2.75 -19.25
CA SER A 99 -8.04 3.57 -18.05
C SER A 99 -9.47 3.59 -17.49
N PRO A 100 -9.67 3.44 -16.16
CA PRO A 100 -10.99 3.58 -15.58
C PRO A 100 -11.48 5.04 -15.68
N PRO A 101 -12.80 5.30 -15.83
CA PRO A 101 -13.36 6.64 -16.02
C PRO A 101 -12.94 7.67 -14.96
N LEU A 102 -12.72 7.21 -13.73
CA LEU A 102 -12.25 8.03 -12.60
C LEU A 102 -10.92 8.74 -12.85
N ARG A 103 -10.09 8.22 -13.76
CA ARG A 103 -8.82 8.83 -14.12
C ARG A 103 -8.98 10.26 -14.64
N HIS A 104 -10.04 10.55 -15.41
CA HIS A 104 -10.28 11.88 -15.98
C HIS A 104 -10.76 12.92 -14.94
N ARG A 105 -11.30 12.45 -13.82
CA ARG A 105 -11.76 13.30 -12.70
C ARG A 105 -10.70 13.49 -11.62
N SER A 106 -9.56 12.81 -11.75
CA SER A 106 -8.49 12.79 -10.75
C SER A 106 -7.31 13.64 -11.19
N ASP A 107 -6.50 14.09 -10.23
CA ASP A 107 -5.16 14.56 -10.56
C ASP A 107 -4.37 13.41 -11.21
N ARG A 108 -3.84 13.67 -12.42
CA ARG A 108 -3.19 12.64 -13.21
C ARG A 108 -1.91 12.12 -12.55
N ALA A 109 -1.12 12.99 -11.94
CA ALA A 109 0.14 12.60 -11.33
C ALA A 109 -0.07 11.76 -10.08
N ALA A 110 -1.11 12.06 -9.29
CA ALA A 110 -1.53 11.24 -8.15
C ALA A 110 -2.11 9.90 -8.61
N PHE A 111 -2.95 9.90 -9.64
CA PHE A 111 -3.59 8.68 -10.15
C PHE A 111 -2.59 7.70 -10.76
N ASP A 112 -1.65 8.20 -11.58
CA ASP A 112 -0.63 7.37 -12.24
C ASP A 112 0.39 6.78 -11.22
N GLN A 113 0.37 7.20 -9.94
CA GLN A 113 1.20 6.63 -8.87
C GLN A 113 0.57 5.46 -8.12
N ILE A 114 -0.71 5.14 -8.36
CA ILE A 114 -1.39 4.02 -7.70
C ILE A 114 -0.81 2.70 -8.22
N ASP A 115 -0.31 1.86 -7.32
CA ASP A 115 0.49 0.69 -7.69
C ASP A 115 -0.23 -0.27 -8.62
N VAL A 116 -1.47 -0.63 -8.26
CA VAL A 116 -2.32 -1.52 -9.05
C VAL A 116 -3.74 -1.00 -9.07
N LEU A 117 -4.36 -1.03 -10.24
CA LEU A 117 -5.79 -0.84 -10.43
C LEU A 117 -6.38 -2.16 -10.88
N LEU A 118 -7.42 -2.66 -10.22
CA LEU A 118 -8.22 -3.80 -10.66
C LEU A 118 -9.66 -3.33 -10.84
N PHE A 119 -10.26 -3.56 -12.00
CA PHE A 119 -11.58 -2.99 -12.27
C PHE A 119 -12.44 -3.82 -13.21
N ARG A 120 -13.74 -3.60 -13.07
CA ARG A 120 -14.74 -4.01 -14.03
C ARG A 120 -15.54 -2.79 -14.44
N ARG A 121 -15.57 -2.52 -15.75
CA ARG A 121 -16.20 -1.32 -16.30
C ARG A 121 -17.65 -1.16 -15.81
N GLY A 122 -17.94 0.05 -15.32
CA GLY A 122 -19.28 0.42 -14.81
C GLY A 122 -19.73 -0.36 -13.58
N LYS A 123 -18.82 -1.06 -12.88
CA LYS A 123 -19.17 -1.87 -11.70
C LYS A 123 -18.25 -1.70 -10.51
N SER A 124 -16.93 -1.70 -10.68
CA SER A 124 -16.03 -1.65 -9.53
C SER A 124 -14.63 -1.21 -9.93
N LEU A 125 -13.97 -0.48 -9.02
CA LEU A 125 -12.57 -0.12 -9.12
C LEU A 125 -11.89 -0.33 -7.77
N LEU A 126 -10.92 -1.24 -7.74
CA LEU A 126 -10.00 -1.44 -6.64
C LEU A 126 -8.70 -0.70 -6.92
N MET A 127 -8.31 0.21 -6.04
CA MET A 127 -7.02 0.89 -6.05
C MET A 127 -6.15 0.28 -4.97
N CYS A 128 -5.12 -0.47 -5.35
CA CYS A 128 -4.26 -1.19 -4.42
C CYS A 128 -2.91 -0.47 -4.28
N GLU A 129 -2.47 -0.30 -3.04
CA GLU A 129 -1.23 0.37 -2.64
C GLU A 129 -0.39 -0.60 -1.82
N VAL A 130 0.81 -0.93 -2.29
CA VAL A 130 1.68 -1.92 -1.63
C VAL A 130 2.76 -1.19 -0.83
N GLN A 131 2.61 -1.19 0.49
CA GLN A 131 3.49 -0.50 1.44
C GLN A 131 4.11 -1.48 2.43
N LEU A 132 5.37 -1.83 2.17
CA LEU A 132 6.17 -2.78 2.95
C LEU A 132 7.17 -2.05 3.88
N GLY A 133 7.10 -0.73 3.99
CA GLY A 133 8.03 0.05 4.79
C GLY A 133 7.34 0.70 5.98
N PRO A 134 7.95 1.76 6.51
CA PRO A 134 7.22 2.74 7.32
C PRO A 134 5.94 3.13 6.60
N LEU A 135 4.82 3.04 7.30
CA LEU A 135 3.51 3.36 6.72
C LEU A 135 3.40 4.88 6.50
N PRO A 136 3.40 5.38 5.25
CA PRO A 136 3.37 6.81 4.99
C PRO A 136 1.92 7.32 4.97
N LEU A 137 1.13 7.00 5.99
CA LEU A 137 -0.33 7.20 6.00
C LEU A 137 -0.75 8.65 5.67
N GLY A 138 -0.09 9.65 6.27
CA GLY A 138 -0.39 11.05 5.95
C GLY A 138 -0.11 11.41 4.49
N ALA A 139 1.05 11.00 3.95
CA ALA A 139 1.38 11.26 2.55
C ALA A 139 0.46 10.49 1.58
N LEU A 140 0.05 9.28 1.97
CA LEU A 140 -0.82 8.43 1.18
C LEU A 140 -2.27 8.95 1.17
N LEU A 141 -2.91 9.02 2.35
CA LEU A 141 -4.31 9.36 2.51
C LEU A 141 -4.58 10.86 2.29
N LEU A 142 -3.86 11.72 3.01
CA LEU A 142 -4.08 13.17 2.99
C LEU A 142 -3.36 13.89 1.84
N GLY A 143 -2.33 13.25 1.28
CA GLY A 143 -1.53 13.82 0.19
C GLY A 143 -1.97 13.32 -1.18
N ARG A 144 -1.63 12.07 -1.51
CA ARG A 144 -1.86 11.51 -2.85
C ARG A 144 -3.33 11.21 -3.10
N HIS A 145 -3.98 10.42 -2.25
CA HIS A 145 -5.34 9.97 -2.50
C HIS A 145 -6.41 11.04 -2.28
N ALA A 146 -6.11 12.11 -1.53
CA ALA A 146 -6.94 13.31 -1.49
C ALA A 146 -7.12 14.00 -2.85
N LYS A 147 -6.23 13.72 -3.83
CA LYS A 147 -6.29 14.26 -5.20
C LYS A 147 -6.90 13.27 -6.20
N VAL A 148 -7.28 12.09 -5.74
CA VAL A 148 -7.86 11.03 -6.56
C VAL A 148 -9.36 10.98 -6.30
N ALA A 149 -10.15 11.18 -7.35
CA ALA A 149 -11.61 11.18 -7.23
C ALA A 149 -12.10 9.86 -6.63
N THR A 150 -13.21 9.93 -5.89
CA THR A 150 -13.86 8.79 -5.25
C THR A 150 -15.33 8.75 -5.66
N ASP A 151 -15.92 7.57 -5.65
CA ASP A 151 -17.36 7.33 -5.73
C ASP A 151 -17.69 5.99 -5.06
N GLN A 152 -18.95 5.58 -5.11
CA GLN A 152 -19.44 4.38 -4.41
C GLN A 152 -18.83 3.07 -4.93
N GLU A 153 -18.28 3.06 -6.14
CA GLU A 153 -17.70 1.85 -6.75
C GLU A 153 -16.19 1.74 -6.50
N VAL A 154 -15.59 2.73 -5.83
CA VAL A 154 -14.17 2.74 -5.50
C VAL A 154 -13.93 2.09 -4.15
N VAL A 155 -13.03 1.11 -4.14
CA VAL A 155 -12.47 0.49 -2.93
C VAL A 155 -10.96 0.71 -2.97
N ARG A 156 -10.35 1.09 -1.85
CA ARG A 156 -8.90 1.25 -1.73
C ARG A 156 -8.32 0.18 -0.83
N LEU A 157 -7.25 -0.46 -1.26
CA LEU A 157 -6.58 -1.52 -0.50
C LEU A 157 -5.17 -1.07 -0.14
N LEU A 158 -4.89 -0.94 1.15
CA LEU A 158 -3.54 -0.82 1.66
C LEU A 158 -3.00 -2.21 1.97
N VAL A 159 -2.15 -2.72 1.07
CA VAL A 159 -1.47 -4.00 1.21
C VAL A 159 -0.17 -3.79 1.96
N THR A 160 -0.03 -4.40 3.14
CA THR A 160 1.13 -4.23 4.01
C THR A 160 1.47 -5.50 4.76
N ASP A 161 2.60 -5.51 5.46
CA ASP A 161 2.96 -6.65 6.29
C ASP A 161 2.02 -6.82 7.47
N ARG A 162 1.79 -8.07 7.87
CA ARG A 162 0.96 -8.41 9.02
C ARG A 162 1.36 -7.66 10.30
N ALA A 163 2.67 -7.47 10.50
CA ALA A 163 3.19 -6.74 11.66
C ALA A 163 2.81 -5.25 11.66
N LEU A 164 2.48 -4.67 10.50
CA LEU A 164 2.14 -3.26 10.34
C LEU A 164 0.63 -2.98 10.47
N LEU A 165 -0.23 -4.00 10.45
CA LEU A 165 -1.69 -3.81 10.49
C LEU A 165 -2.15 -3.07 11.75
N ARG A 166 -1.73 -3.55 12.92
CA ARG A 166 -2.08 -2.91 14.20
C ARG A 166 -1.55 -1.49 14.30
N LEU A 167 -0.36 -1.23 13.74
CA LEU A 167 0.19 0.12 13.69
C LEU A 167 -0.62 1.03 12.78
N ALA A 168 -1.09 0.53 11.64
CA ALA A 168 -1.96 1.28 10.75
C ALA A 168 -3.26 1.68 11.47
N GLU A 169 -3.95 0.70 12.06
CA GLU A 169 -5.18 0.90 12.83
C GLU A 169 -4.97 1.90 13.97
N ALA A 170 -3.93 1.70 14.78
CA ALA A 170 -3.63 2.57 15.93
C ALA A 170 -3.41 4.03 15.50
N ARG A 171 -2.71 4.26 14.39
CA ARG A 171 -2.45 5.61 13.87
C ARG A 171 -3.69 6.25 13.24
N ILE A 172 -4.51 5.47 12.54
CA ILE A 172 -5.77 5.96 11.95
C ILE A 172 -6.74 6.37 13.06
N GLN A 173 -6.90 5.55 14.09
CA GLN A 173 -7.82 5.81 15.20
C GLN A 173 -7.45 7.04 16.05
N ARG A 174 -6.18 7.45 16.03
CA ARG A 174 -5.66 8.56 16.84
C ARG A 174 -5.64 9.90 16.12
N ASP A 175 -5.76 9.90 14.79
CA ASP A 175 -5.76 11.11 13.97
C ASP A 175 -7.10 11.21 13.23
N GLU A 176 -7.95 12.13 13.67
CA GLU A 176 -9.28 12.36 13.09
C GLU A 176 -9.23 12.63 11.58
N ARG A 177 -8.16 13.26 11.08
CA ARG A 177 -7.99 13.52 9.64
C ARG A 177 -7.70 12.23 8.89
N LEU A 178 -6.84 11.37 9.45
CA LEU A 178 -6.57 10.05 8.88
C LEU A 178 -7.82 9.17 8.92
N ALA A 179 -8.56 9.17 10.02
CA ALA A 179 -9.83 8.45 10.13
C ALA A 179 -10.86 8.91 9.09
N ALA A 180 -11.07 10.22 8.95
CA ALA A 180 -11.99 10.76 7.95
C ALA A 180 -11.56 10.38 6.52
N ALA A 181 -10.28 10.52 6.18
CA ALA A 181 -9.77 10.15 4.86
C ALA A 181 -9.79 8.64 4.59
N TRP A 182 -9.64 7.82 5.64
CA TRP A 182 -9.75 6.37 5.58
C TRP A 182 -11.18 5.93 5.21
N GLU A 183 -12.17 6.49 5.91
CA GLU A 183 -13.59 6.21 5.67
C GLU A 183 -14.07 6.77 4.32
N GLU A 184 -13.78 8.05 4.02
CA GLU A 184 -14.17 8.69 2.74
C GLU A 184 -13.55 7.97 1.53
N GLY A 185 -12.32 7.49 1.69
CA GLY A 185 -11.60 6.75 0.66
C GLY A 185 -12.04 5.29 0.52
N ASN A 186 -12.95 4.79 1.35
CA ASN A 186 -13.34 3.38 1.41
C ASN A 186 -12.11 2.46 1.46
N TRP A 187 -11.22 2.72 2.42
CA TRP A 187 -9.96 2.01 2.59
C TRP A 187 -10.12 0.73 3.40
N HIS A 188 -9.37 -0.29 3.01
CA HIS A 188 -9.28 -1.57 3.70
C HIS A 188 -7.82 -2.01 3.81
N LEU A 189 -7.47 -2.68 4.90
CA LEU A 189 -6.16 -3.28 5.10
C LEU A 189 -6.13 -4.71 4.58
N LEU A 190 -5.04 -5.08 3.90
CA LEU A 190 -4.78 -6.45 3.48
C LEU A 190 -3.36 -6.85 3.86
N ALA A 191 -3.21 -7.98 4.54
CA ALA A 191 -1.89 -8.52 4.85
C ALA A 191 -1.26 -9.17 3.61
N THR A 192 0.04 -8.97 3.40
CA THR A 192 0.81 -9.63 2.34
C THR A 192 0.70 -11.16 2.37
N ASP A 193 0.68 -11.75 3.57
CA ASP A 193 0.53 -13.20 3.76
C ASP A 193 -0.88 -13.74 3.48
N GLN A 194 -1.89 -12.87 3.47
CA GLN A 194 -3.24 -13.21 3.00
C GLN A 194 -3.32 -13.12 1.48
N LEU A 195 -2.71 -12.08 0.89
CA LEU A 195 -2.61 -11.94 -0.56
C LEU A 195 -1.90 -13.15 -1.20
N ALA A 196 -0.86 -13.68 -0.56
CA ALA A 196 -0.14 -14.86 -1.04
C ALA A 196 -0.97 -16.17 -1.05
N ARG A 197 -2.17 -16.18 -0.43
CA ARG A 197 -3.08 -17.33 -0.36
C ARG A 197 -4.25 -17.24 -1.35
N LEU A 198 -4.38 -16.11 -2.08
CA LEU A 198 -5.38 -15.88 -3.11
C LEU A 198 -4.91 -16.43 -4.45
#